data_AF-A0A2W4YWN7-F1
#
_entry.id   AF-A0A2W4YWN7-F1
#
_cell.length_a   1.000
_cell.length_b   1.000
_cell.length_c   1.000
_cell.angle_alpha   90.00
_cell.angle_beta   90.00
_cell.angle_gamma   90.00
#
_symmetry.space_group_name_H-M   'P 1'
#
loop_
_entity.id
_entity.type
_entity.pdbx_description
1 polymer ?
#
loop_
_entity_poly.entity_id
_entity_poly.type
_entity_poly.pdbx_seq_one_letter_code
_entity_poly.pdbx_strand_id
1 'polypeptide(L)'
;AKAPAPSLPSAAQSLARFVKAPDALAARLSLVGVVDAKDGAKLAKDLPPGGRLVSVEGDLWRWDGFVRRADAPQPAAARLEHKNRLAAARAELK
;
A
#
# COMPACT_ATOMS: atom_id res chain seq x y z
N ALA A 1 23.43 -21.87 2.49
CA ALA A 1 23.60 -20.77 3.48
C ALA A 1 22.23 -20.41 4.04
N LYS A 2 22.08 -20.27 5.36
CA LYS A 2 20.83 -19.82 6.00
C LYS A 2 20.70 -18.32 5.73
N ALA A 3 19.76 -17.93 4.86
CA ALA A 3 19.53 -16.52 4.58
C ALA A 3 19.15 -15.78 5.89
N PRO A 4 19.71 -14.59 6.14
CA PRO A 4 19.34 -13.80 7.31
C PRO A 4 17.85 -13.46 7.25
N ALA A 5 17.19 -13.46 8.42
CA ALA A 5 15.77 -13.12 8.49
C ALA A 5 15.58 -11.67 8.03
N PRO A 6 14.76 -11.41 6.98
CA PRO A 6 14.57 -10.06 6.46
C PRO A 6 13.91 -9.17 7.52
N SER A 7 14.57 -8.04 7.82
CA SER A 7 14.09 -7.04 8.78
C SER A 7 13.48 -5.85 8.06
N LEU A 8 12.41 -5.29 8.64
CA LEU A 8 11.85 -4.01 8.18
C LEU A 8 12.84 -2.85 8.43
N PRO A 9 12.74 -1.75 7.66
CA PRO A 9 13.46 -0.51 7.96
C PRO A 9 13.17 -0.06 9.41
N SER A 10 14.17 0.51 10.09
CA SER A 10 14.08 0.83 11.53
C SER A 10 12.93 1.76 11.91
N ALA A 11 12.50 2.64 10.99
CA ALA A 11 11.38 3.55 11.19
C ALA A 11 9.99 2.91 10.98
N ALA A 12 9.93 1.68 10.47
CA ALA A 12 8.68 0.97 10.20
C ALA A 12 8.31 0.02 11.35
N GLN A 13 7.10 0.15 11.88
CA GLN A 13 6.61 -0.75 12.92
C GLN A 13 5.90 -1.95 12.30
N SER A 14 6.23 -3.17 12.72
CA SER A 14 5.56 -4.36 12.16
C SER A 14 4.04 -4.33 12.42
N LEU A 15 3.27 -4.64 11.37
CA LEU A 15 1.81 -4.74 11.42
C LEU A 15 1.33 -5.76 12.46
N ALA A 16 2.14 -6.80 12.73
CA ALA A 16 1.85 -7.82 13.75
C ALA A 16 1.65 -7.22 15.16
N ARG A 17 2.15 -5.99 15.43
CA ARG A 17 1.93 -5.30 16.70
C ARG A 17 0.53 -4.72 16.86
N PHE A 18 -0.20 -4.54 15.75
CA PHE A 18 -1.47 -3.83 15.73
C PHE A 18 -2.68 -4.75 15.50
N VAL A 19 -2.46 -6.02 15.15
CA VAL A 19 -3.53 -6.96 14.79
C VAL A 19 -3.40 -8.26 15.57
N LYS A 20 -4.55 -8.89 15.86
CA LYS A 20 -4.61 -10.29 16.30
C LYS A 20 -4.80 -11.18 15.08
N ALA A 21 -3.93 -12.15 14.89
CA ALA A 21 -3.97 -13.06 13.75
C ALA A 21 -3.49 -14.46 14.16
N PRO A 22 -3.91 -15.53 13.45
CA PRO A 22 -3.37 -16.87 13.66
C PRO A 22 -1.85 -16.92 13.46
N ASP A 23 -1.16 -17.79 14.20
CA ASP A 23 0.31 -17.93 14.15
C ASP A 23 0.85 -18.21 12.74
N ALA A 24 0.06 -18.91 11.92
CA ALA A 24 0.38 -19.15 10.51
C ALA A 24 0.64 -17.86 9.69
N LEU A 25 0.11 -16.71 10.14
CA LEU A 25 0.30 -15.41 9.49
C LEU A 25 1.46 -14.58 10.06
N ALA A 26 2.06 -15.00 11.18
CA ALA A 26 3.07 -14.21 11.90
C ALA A 26 4.25 -13.79 10.99
N ALA A 27 4.79 -14.74 10.22
CA ALA A 27 5.90 -14.50 9.30
C ALA A 27 5.54 -13.51 8.18
N ARG A 28 4.26 -13.46 7.75
CA ARG A 28 3.84 -12.51 6.72
C ARG A 28 3.64 -11.11 7.30
N LEU A 29 3.04 -11.02 8.48
CA LEU A 29 2.77 -9.76 9.17
C LEU A 29 4.04 -9.09 9.69
N SER A 30 5.08 -9.87 10.02
CA SER A 30 6.41 -9.33 10.37
C SER A 30 7.09 -8.58 9.23
N LEU A 31 6.71 -8.88 7.98
CA LEU A 31 7.23 -8.25 6.77
C LEU A 31 6.35 -7.10 6.23
N VAL A 32 5.33 -6.70 6.99
CA VAL A 32 4.52 -5.51 6.69
C VAL A 32 4.82 -4.45 7.73
N GLY A 33 5.38 -3.32 7.30
CA GLY A 33 5.68 -2.18 8.16
C GLY A 33 4.63 -1.08 8.03
N VAL A 34 4.18 -0.55 9.17
CA VAL A 34 3.33 0.64 9.26
C VAL A 34 4.24 1.86 9.41
N VAL A 35 4.01 2.87 8.56
CA VAL A 35 4.82 4.11 8.48
C VAL A 35 3.91 5.33 8.30
N ASP A 36 4.45 6.52 8.59
CA ASP A 36 3.85 7.79 8.15
C ASP A 36 3.90 7.87 6.61
N ALA A 37 2.82 8.34 5.99
CA ALA A 37 2.71 8.44 4.54
C ALA A 37 3.82 9.28 3.89
N LYS A 38 4.37 10.28 4.60
CA LYS A 38 5.47 11.13 4.11
C LYS A 38 6.80 10.37 4.00
N ASP A 39 6.99 9.35 4.83
CA ASP A 39 8.24 8.59 4.91
C ASP A 39 8.22 7.34 4.02
N GLY A 40 7.03 6.88 3.63
CA GLY A 40 6.86 5.61 2.91
C GLY A 40 7.68 5.48 1.63
N ALA A 41 7.72 6.52 0.78
CA ALA A 41 8.49 6.48 -0.46
C ALA A 41 10.01 6.44 -0.24
N LYS A 42 10.50 7.08 0.85
CA LYS A 42 11.91 7.06 1.23
C LYS A 42 12.29 5.68 1.75
N LEU A 43 11.52 5.17 2.72
CA LEU A 43 11.77 3.90 3.39
C LEU A 43 11.54 2.67 2.48
N ALA A 44 10.69 2.79 1.46
CA ALA A 44 10.45 1.71 0.50
C ALA A 44 11.72 1.28 -0.25
N LYS A 45 12.70 2.16 -0.40
CA LYS A 45 14.00 1.87 -1.05
C LYS A 45 14.85 0.88 -0.27
N ASP A 46 14.62 0.79 1.04
CA ASP A 46 15.35 -0.06 1.97
C ASP A 46 14.58 -1.36 2.30
N LEU A 47 13.47 -1.63 1.60
CA LEU A 47 12.67 -2.83 1.84
C LEU A 47 13.41 -4.11 1.41
N PRO A 48 13.44 -5.15 2.27
CA PRO A 48 13.93 -6.45 1.84
C PRO A 48 12.93 -7.11 0.87
N PRO A 49 13.38 -8.10 0.07
CA PRO A 49 12.49 -8.91 -0.76
C PRO A 49 11.32 -9.48 0.05
N GLY A 50 10.11 -9.36 -0.49
CA GLY A 50 8.85 -9.76 0.17
C GLY A 50 8.28 -8.72 1.14
N GLY A 51 9.04 -7.68 1.49
CA GLY A 51 8.63 -6.60 2.39
C GLY A 51 7.60 -5.65 1.78
N ARG A 52 6.78 -5.06 2.65
CA ARG A 52 5.76 -4.07 2.29
C ARG A 52 5.69 -2.97 3.34
N LEU A 53 5.39 -1.74 2.92
CA LEU A 53 5.01 -0.64 3.81
C LEU A 53 3.56 -0.25 3.55
N VAL A 54 2.87 0.13 4.62
CA VAL A 54 1.51 0.68 4.58
C VAL A 54 1.43 1.92 5.46
N SER A 55 0.57 2.86 5.08
CA SER A 55 0.19 3.99 5.93
C SER A 55 -1.21 3.79 6.52
N VAL A 56 -1.57 4.58 7.53
CA VAL A 56 -2.94 4.55 8.11
C VAL A 56 -3.96 5.11 7.11
N GLU A 57 -3.51 6.01 6.25
CA GLU A 57 -4.27 6.61 5.15
C GLU A 57 -4.60 5.60 4.06
N GLY A 58 -3.86 4.49 3.97
CA GLY A 58 -4.10 3.40 3.02
C GLY A 58 -3.12 3.35 1.84
N ASP A 59 -1.98 4.03 1.94
CA ASP A 59 -0.89 3.88 0.99
C ASP A 59 -0.26 2.49 1.11
N LEU A 60 0.32 2.01 0.01
CA LEU A 60 1.03 0.75 -0.07
C LEU A 60 2.30 0.92 -0.91
N TRP A 61 3.43 0.52 -0.36
CA TRP A 61 4.69 0.34 -1.08
C TRP A 61 5.16 -1.09 -0.97
N ARG A 62 5.65 -1.67 -2.06
CA ARG A 62 6.21 -3.02 -2.10
C ARG A 62 7.68 -2.97 -2.53
N TRP A 63 8.44 -3.95 -2.09
CA TRP A 63 9.86 -4.11 -2.41
C TRP A 63 10.18 -4.17 -3.92
N ASP A 64 9.21 -4.56 -4.76
CA ASP A 64 9.34 -4.65 -6.21
C ASP A 64 9.03 -3.34 -6.94
N GLY A 65 8.89 -2.23 -6.20
CA GLY A 65 8.62 -0.91 -6.77
C GLY A 65 7.14 -0.63 -7.03
N PHE A 66 6.23 -1.57 -6.71
CA PHE A 66 4.79 -1.28 -6.78
C PHE A 66 4.39 -0.28 -5.69
N VAL A 67 3.69 0.78 -6.10
CA VAL A 67 3.17 1.82 -5.21
C VAL A 67 1.69 2.05 -5.50
N ARG A 68 0.88 2.11 -4.45
CA ARG A 68 -0.50 2.59 -4.49
C ARG A 68 -0.65 3.69 -3.45
N ARG A 69 -1.15 4.85 -3.88
CA ARG A 69 -1.43 5.95 -2.97
C ARG A 69 -2.86 5.88 -2.46
N ALA A 70 -3.09 6.33 -1.24
CA ALA A 70 -4.41 6.37 -0.61
C ALA A 70 -5.42 7.21 -1.43
N ASP A 71 -4.95 8.31 -2.01
CA ASP A 71 -5.71 9.27 -2.80
C ASP A 71 -5.82 8.90 -4.29
N ALA A 72 -5.22 7.79 -4.72
CA ALA A 72 -5.27 7.38 -6.11
C ALA A 72 -6.73 7.08 -6.51
N PRO A 73 -7.22 7.63 -7.66
CA PRO A 73 -8.60 7.46 -8.07
C PRO A 73 -8.95 5.97 -8.13
N GLN A 74 -9.92 5.56 -7.32
CA GLN A 74 -10.37 4.17 -7.33
C GLN A 74 -10.96 3.85 -8.70
N PRO A 75 -10.75 2.64 -9.26
CA PRO A 75 -11.30 2.27 -10.56
C PRO A 75 -12.82 2.49 -10.67
N ALA A 76 -13.54 2.39 -9.55
CA ALA A 76 -14.97 2.70 -9.47
C ALA A 76 -15.26 4.20 -9.60
N ALA A 77 -14.47 5.07 -8.96
CA ALA A 77 -14.58 6.52 -9.07
C ALA A 77 -14.26 6.99 -10.50
N ALA A 78 -13.20 6.43 -11.11
CA ALA A 78 -12.89 6.69 -12.51
C ALA A 78 -14.07 6.31 -13.44
N ARG A 79 -14.65 5.11 -13.27
CA ARG A 79 -15.84 4.70 -14.05
C ARG A 79 -17.04 5.63 -13.86
N LEU A 80 -17.28 6.10 -12.64
CA LEU A 80 -18.37 7.04 -12.35
C LEU A 80 -18.14 8.39 -13.02
N GLU A 81 -16.91 8.91 -12.97
CA GLU A 81 -16.53 10.15 -13.63
C GLU A 81 -16.69 10.07 -15.16
N HIS A 82 -16.29 8.94 -15.76
CA HIS A 82 -16.48 8.70 -17.20
C HIS A 82 -17.97 8.64 -17.57
N LYS A 83 -18.81 8.02 -16.72
CA LYS A 83 -20.27 8.02 -16.90
C LYS A 83 -20.85 9.43 -16.82
N ASN A 84 -20.41 10.24 -15.87
CA ASN A 84 -20.87 11.62 -15.70
C ASN A 84 -20.48 12.48 -16.91
N ARG A 85 -19.22 12.36 -17.38
CA ARG A 85 -18.76 13.03 -18.61
C ARG A 85 -19.57 12.61 -19.83
N LEU A 86 -19.87 11.32 -19.98
CA LEU A 86 -20.70 10.81 -21.07
C LEU A 86 -22.14 11.36 -21.03
N ALA A 87 -22.73 11.46 -19.84
CA ALA A 87 -24.07 12.00 -19.68
C ALA A 87 -24.13 13.50 -20.02
N ALA A 88 -23.13 14.28 -19.58
CA ALA A 88 -23.02 15.70 -19.89
C ALA A 88 -22.88 15.96 -21.40
N ALA A 89 -21.95 15.26 -22.07
CA ALA A 89 -21.75 15.38 -23.52
C ALA A 89 -23.01 15.02 -24.33
N ARG A 90 -23.82 14.05 -23.85
CA ARG A 90 -25.10 13.69 -24.48
C ARG A 90 -26.18 14.76 -24.29
N ALA A 91 -26.11 15.55 -23.21
CA ALA A 91 -27.06 16.63 -22.98
C ALA A 91 -26.79 17.84 -23.89
N GLU A 92 -25.53 18.08 -24.27
CA GLU A 92 -25.15 19.16 -25.21
C GLU A 92 -25.54 18.89 -26.67
N LEU A 93 -25.79 17.62 -27.03
CA LEU A 93 -26.22 17.19 -28.37
C LEU A 93 -27.75 17.20 -28.56
N LYS A 94 -28.51 17.65 -27.55
CA LYS A 94 -29.96 17.77 -27.58
C LYS A 94 -30.37 19.23 -27.68
#